data_AF-A0A3D0D9J0-F1
#
_entry.id   AF-A0A3D0D9J0-F1
#
_cell.length_a   1.000
_cell.length_b   1.000
_cell.length_c   1.000
_cell.angle_alpha   90.00
_cell.angle_beta   90.00
_cell.angle_gamma   90.00
#
_symmetry.space_group_name_H-M   'P 1'
#
loop_
_entity.id
_entity.type
_entity.pdbx_description
1 polymer ?
#
loop_
_entity_poly.entity_id
_entity_poly.type
_entity_poly.pdbx_seq_one_letter_code
_entity_poly.pdbx_strand_id
1 'polypeptide(L)' 'MHNTLMLLAAIVTIYITSLLLGERKDRWFRRRIGQQPASEGRWQDHFRFGFPKTREGVLIVLLLFVAIALEAWIILRLIG' A
#
# COMPACT_ATOMS: atom_id res chain seq x y z
N MET A 1 -10.92 9.40 18.26
CA MET A 1 -10.52 10.20 17.07
C MET A 1 -9.24 9.69 16.43
N HIS A 2 -8.30 9.13 17.21
CA HIS A 2 -7.03 8.56 16.74
C HIS A 2 -7.17 7.47 15.67
N ASN A 3 -8.13 6.55 15.82
CA ASN A 3 -8.33 5.46 14.85
C ASN A 3 -8.65 5.96 13.43
N THR A 4 -9.45 7.03 13.31
CA THR A 4 -9.80 7.60 12.00
C THR A 4 -8.60 8.26 11.33
N LEU A 5 -7.73 8.93 12.10
CA LEU A 5 -6.51 9.55 11.59
C LEU A 5 -5.47 8.51 11.16
N MET A 6 -5.31 7.42 11.91
CA MET A 6 -4.43 6.32 11.52
C MET A 6 -4.89 5.64 10.24
N LEU A 7 -6.21 5.42 10.09
CA LEU A 7 -6.78 4.84 8.88
C LEU A 7 -6.53 5.75 7.66
N LEU A 8 -6.75 7.06 7.82
CA LEU A 8 -6.49 8.05 6.77
C LEU A 8 -5.01 8.09 6.38
N ALA A 9 -4.09 8.13 7.35
CA ALA A 9 -2.65 8.14 7.10
C ALA A 9 -2.22 6.88 6.32
N ALA A 10 -2.64 5.70 6.79
CA ALA A 10 -2.34 4.44 6.12
C ALA A 10 -2.89 4.38 4.68
N ILE A 11 -4.13 4.84 4.44
CA ILE A 11 -4.73 4.88 3.09
C ILE A 11 -3.92 5.80 2.17
N VAL A 12 -3.54 6.99 2.65
CA VAL A 12 -2.73 7.95 1.88
C VAL A 12 -1.37 7.35 1.55
N THR A 13 -0.71 6.70 2.49
CA THR A 13 0.61 6.09 2.30
C THR A 13 0.58 4.92 1.33
N ILE A 14 -0.43 4.06 1.43
CA ILE A 14 -0.66 2.98 0.46
C ILE A 14 -0.92 3.56 -0.94
N TYR A 15 -1.71 4.64 -1.04
CA TYR A 15 -2.03 5.29 -2.30
C TYR A 15 -0.80 5.92 -2.96
N ILE A 16 -0.03 6.71 -2.21
CA ILE A 16 1.22 7.33 -2.67
C ILE A 16 2.20 6.26 -3.11
N THR A 17 2.37 5.20 -2.32
CA THR A 17 3.27 4.11 -2.68
C THR A 17 2.83 3.40 -3.95
N SER A 18 1.52 3.18 -4.13
CA SER A 18 0.97 2.63 -5.37
C SER A 18 1.24 3.55 -6.57
N LEU A 19 1.10 4.87 -6.42
CA LEU A 19 1.41 5.84 -7.47
C LEU A 19 2.90 5.85 -7.84
N LEU A 20 3.79 5.82 -6.84
CA LEU A 20 5.24 5.79 -7.04
C LEU A 20 5.71 4.51 -7.74
N LEU A 21 5.05 3.39 -7.46
CA LEU A 21 5.36 2.12 -8.10
C LEU A 21 4.91 2.08 -9.56
N GLY A 22 3.75 2.65 -9.88
CA GLY A 22 3.21 2.69 -11.24
C GLY A 22 3.32 1.34 -11.94
N GLU A 23 3.95 1.33 -13.12
CA GLU A 23 4.19 0.12 -13.92
C GLU A 23 5.20 -0.88 -13.30
N ARG A 24 6.03 -0.45 -12.34
CA ARG A 24 6.92 -1.37 -11.59
C ARG A 24 6.11 -2.32 -10.72
N LYS A 25 4.87 -1.95 -10.35
CA LYS A 25 3.98 -2.80 -9.55
C LYS A 25 3.71 -4.13 -10.23
N ASP A 26 3.43 -4.15 -11.53
CA ASP A 26 3.16 -5.40 -12.27
C ASP A 26 4.41 -6.28 -12.43
N ARG A 27 5.62 -5.69 -12.37
CA ARG A 27 6.89 -6.44 -12.39
C ARG A 27 7.23 -7.04 -11.03
N TRP A 28 6.96 -6.30 -9.95
CA TRP A 28 7.35 -6.69 -8.59
C TRP A 28 6.27 -7.49 -7.86
N PHE A 29 5.01 -7.36 -8.25
CA PHE A 29 3.87 -8.01 -7.62
C PHE A 29 3.09 -8.85 -8.63
N ARG A 30 2.85 -10.12 -8.27
CA ARG A 30 1.98 -11.00 -9.05
C ARG A 30 0.53 -10.78 -8.62
N ARG A 31 -0.35 -10.48 -9.58
CA ARG A 31 -1.80 -10.40 -9.36
C ARG A 31 -2.31 -11.72 -8.76
N ARG A 32 -3.27 -11.65 -7.84
CA ARG A 32 -3.86 -12.86 -7.23
C ARG A 32 -4.60 -13.66 -8.30
N ILE A 33 -4.41 -14.99 -8.29
CA ILE A 33 -5.11 -15.91 -9.19
C ILE A 33 -6.61 -15.68 -9.05
N GLY A 34 -7.31 -15.41 -10.16
CA GLY A 34 -8.74 -15.07 -10.19
C GLY A 34 -9.07 -13.58 -10.32
N GLN A 35 -8.09 -12.69 -10.29
CA GLN A 35 -8.32 -11.27 -10.61
C GLN A 35 -8.16 -11.03 -12.11
N GLN A 36 -9.28 -10.90 -12.81
CA GLN A 36 -9.29 -10.44 -14.21
C GLN A 36 -8.70 -9.02 -14.27
N PRO A 37 -7.96 -8.64 -15.33
CA PRO A 37 -7.63 -7.24 -15.57
C PRO A 37 -8.97 -6.50 -15.64
N ALA A 38 -9.26 -5.64 -14.67
CA ALA A 38 -10.47 -4.85 -14.72
C ALA A 38 -10.35 -3.95 -15.95
N SER A 39 -11.10 -4.27 -17.01
CA SER A 39 -11.11 -3.49 -18.24
C SER A 39 -11.62 -2.07 -18.00
N GLU A 40 -12.20 -1.76 -16.85
CA GLU A 40 -12.65 -0.42 -16.47
C GLU A 40 -12.75 -0.33 -14.93
N GLY A 41 -11.86 0.45 -14.29
CA GLY A 41 -11.92 0.61 -12.83
C GLY A 41 -10.70 1.29 -12.18
N ARG A 42 -10.28 2.43 -12.73
CA ARG A 42 -9.04 3.22 -12.47
C ARG A 42 -8.56 3.44 -11.03
N TRP A 43 -9.31 3.09 -9.98
CA TRP A 43 -8.94 3.38 -8.59
C TRP A 43 -8.77 2.15 -7.71
N GLN A 44 -9.59 1.11 -7.89
CA GLN A 44 -9.52 -0.09 -7.04
C GLN A 44 -8.28 -0.94 -7.34
N ASP A 45 -7.80 -0.93 -8.57
CA ASP A 45 -6.58 -1.66 -8.95
C ASP A 45 -5.31 -1.06 -8.34
N HIS A 46 -5.29 0.23 -7.98
CA HIS A 46 -4.16 0.84 -7.28
C HIS A 46 -3.95 0.21 -5.89
N PHE A 47 -5.02 0.00 -5.13
CA PHE A 47 -4.97 -0.60 -3.80
C PHE A 47 -4.79 -2.13 -3.79
N ARG A 48 -4.93 -2.79 -4.95
CA ARG A 48 -4.68 -4.23 -5.08
C ARG A 48 -3.19 -4.51 -5.21
N PHE A 49 -2.50 -4.52 -4.08
CA PHE A 49 -1.20 -5.16 -3.99
C PHE A 49 -1.38 -6.68 -4.06
N GLY A 50 -0.80 -7.28 -5.10
CA GLY A 50 -0.71 -8.73 -5.23
C GLY A 50 0.34 -9.32 -4.29
N PHE A 51 0.69 -10.58 -4.48
CA PHE A 51 1.82 -11.15 -3.74
C PHE A 51 3.14 -10.65 -4.33
N PRO A 52 4.09 -10.19 -3.50
CA PRO A 52 5.41 -9.81 -4.00
C PRO A 52 6.08 -11.03 -4.63
N LYS A 53 6.51 -10.88 -5.88
CA LYS A 53 7.20 -11.92 -6.66
C LYS A 53 8.71 -11.72 -6.64
N THR A 54 9.17 -10.47 -6.47
CA THR A 54 10.58 -10.11 -6.48
C THR A 54 11.06 -9.64 -5.10
N ARG A 55 12.38 -9.65 -4.88
CA ARG A 55 12.99 -9.16 -3.62
C ARG A 55 12.66 -7.69 -3.38
N GLU A 56 12.57 -6.89 -4.45
CA GLU A 56 12.15 -5.49 -4.40
C GLU A 56 10.69 -5.36 -3.96
N GLY A 57 9.79 -6.22 -4.48
CA GLY A 57 8.41 -6.26 -4.02
C GLY A 57 8.29 -6.59 -2.53
N VAL A 58 9.10 -7.54 -2.03
CA VAL A 58 9.15 -7.87 -0.60
C VAL A 58 9.68 -6.68 0.21
N LEU A 59 10.75 -6.03 -0.25
CA LEU A 59 11.32 -4.87 0.41
C LEU A 59 10.30 -3.71 0.50
N ILE A 60 9.57 -3.44 -0.59
CA ILE A 60 8.52 -2.42 -0.61
C ILE A 60 7.42 -2.73 0.41
N VAL A 61 6.98 -3.98 0.52
CA VAL A 61 5.98 -4.38 1.52
C VAL A 61 6.49 -4.16 2.94
N LEU A 62 7.73 -4.57 3.22
CA LEU A 62 8.35 -4.36 4.53
C LEU A 62 8.45 -2.87 4.87
N LEU A 63 8.91 -2.04 3.92
CA LEU A 63 8.95 -0.59 4.08
C LEU A 63 7.56 0.01 4.32
N LEU A 64 6.53 -0.51 3.65
CA LEU A 64 5.15 -0.08 3.87
C LEU A 64 4.68 -0.36 5.29
N PHE A 65 4.97 -1.56 5.81
CA PHE A 65 4.64 -1.93 7.19
C PHE A 65 5.36 -1.04 8.20
N VAL A 66 6.65 -0.77 7.97
CA VAL A 66 7.43 0.14 8.82
C VAL A 66 6.86 1.56 8.77
N ALA A 67 6.50 2.06 7.59
CA ALA A 67 5.91 3.39 7.45
C ALA A 67 4.58 3.52 8.19
N ILE A 68 3.67 2.55 8.03
CA ILE A 68 2.37 2.54 8.72
C ILE A 68 2.56 2.43 10.25
N ALA A 69 3.50 1.61 10.72
CA ALA A 69 3.82 1.50 12.14
C ALA A 69 4.39 2.81 12.71
N LEU A 70 5.26 3.48 11.94
CA LEU A 70 5.83 4.77 12.31
C LEU A 70 4.74 5.85 12.37
N GLU A 71 3.84 5.91 11.39
CA GLU A 71 2.69 6.82 11.39
C GLU A 71 1.80 6.61 12.61
N ALA A 72 1.47 5.36 12.93
CA ALA A 72 0.69 5.04 14.12
C ALA A 72 1.40 5.51 15.39
N TRP A 73 2.71 5.28 15.51
CA TRP A 73 3.50 5.73 16.66
C TRP A 73 3.53 7.26 16.78
N ILE A 74 3.73 7.98 15.67
CA ILE A 74 3.73 9.45 15.64
C ILE A 74 2.36 9.99 16.06
N ILE A 75 1.27 9.45 15.53
CA ILE A 75 -0.09 9.87 15.85
C ILE A 75 -0.39 9.63 17.34
N LEU A 76 0.00 8.47 17.88
CA LEU A 76 -0.14 8.17 19.31
C LEU A 76 0.70 9.12 20.17
N ARG A 77 1.89 9.50 19.73
CA ARG A 77 2.78 10.36 20.51
C ARG A 77 2.38 11.83 20.48
N LEU A 78 1.78 12.30 19.38
CA LEU A 78 1.40 13.71 19.19
C LEU A 78 -0.02 14.02 19.67
N ILE A 79 -0.92 13.04 19.66
CA ILE A 79 -2.34 13.23 19.98
C ILE A 79 -2.74 12.44 21.25
N GLY A 80 -1.87 11.55 21.74
CA GLY A 80 -2.08 10.78 22.97
C GLY A 80 -1.55 11.46 24.22
#